data_AF-A0A2P8NEY8-F1
#
_entry.id   AF-A0A2P8NEY8-F1
#
_cell.length_a   1.000
_cell.length_b   1.000
_cell.length_c   1.000
_cell.angle_alpha   90.00
_cell.angle_beta   90.00
_cell.angle_gamma   90.00
#
_symmetry.space_group_name_H-M   'P 1'
#
loop_
_entity.id
_entity.type
_entity.pdbx_description
1 polymer ?
#
loop_
_entity_poly.entity_id
_entity_poly.type
_entity_poly.pdbx_seq_one_letter_code
_entity_poly.pdbx_strand_id
1 'polypeptide(L)'
;MLKFEIKNRWTGNVQVTAEIECDESAPYSVKLGLAVKWAVKARADLAGANLADANLARADLAGANLVGADLAGAYLAGAYLAGANLADANLADADLAGANLAGAYLAGANLADANLADADLARADLAGANLVGADLAGAYLAGADLAGANLVGADLAGAYLAGAYLAGANLADANLADADLARAYLAGANRINDRIIDGGLRSDGYRFLLTRTEPGEFRVKAGCRNFTVKEAKAHWDDTRPKGEPLGDETRLIIKHMLAVAKLRGWKPLSEAAAQAAA
;
A
#
# COMPACT_ATOMS: atom_id res chain seq x y z
N MET A 1 29.10 -19.08 -21.94
CA MET A 1 27.73 -19.30 -21.42
C MET A 1 27.79 -20.35 -20.33
N LEU A 2 27.25 -20.00 -19.17
CA LEU A 2 27.10 -20.92 -18.04
C LEU A 2 25.68 -21.48 -18.06
N LYS A 3 25.55 -22.78 -17.79
CA LYS A 3 24.24 -23.39 -17.56
C LYS A 3 23.85 -23.15 -16.10
N PHE A 4 22.66 -22.61 -15.90
CA PHE A 4 22.11 -22.32 -14.59
C PHE A 4 20.72 -22.94 -14.48
N GLU A 5 20.41 -23.54 -13.34
CA GLU A 5 19.13 -24.22 -13.13
C GLU A 5 18.30 -23.46 -12.11
N ILE A 6 17.06 -23.12 -12.49
CA ILE A 6 16.05 -22.61 -11.57
C ILE A 6 15.22 -23.81 -11.13
N LYS A 7 15.19 -24.02 -9.82
CA LYS A 7 14.50 -25.15 -9.21
C LYS A 7 13.16 -24.72 -8.64
N ASN A 8 12.21 -25.63 -8.65
CA ASN A 8 10.96 -25.47 -7.95
C ASN A 8 11.20 -25.58 -6.43
N ARG A 9 10.68 -24.63 -5.65
CA ARG A 9 10.93 -24.51 -4.21
C ARG A 9 10.34 -25.67 -3.39
N TRP A 10 9.25 -26.29 -3.85
CA TRP A 10 8.57 -27.36 -3.12
C TRP A 10 9.10 -28.74 -3.47
N THR A 11 9.44 -28.97 -4.73
CA THR A 11 9.89 -30.29 -5.21
C THR A 11 11.39 -30.43 -5.33
N GLY A 12 12.14 -29.31 -5.41
CA GLY A 12 13.59 -29.30 -5.66
C GLY A 12 13.98 -29.66 -7.10
N ASN A 13 13.01 -30.01 -7.96
CA ASN A 13 13.24 -30.36 -9.35
C ASN A 13 13.66 -29.15 -10.17
N VAL A 14 14.53 -29.37 -11.15
CA VAL A 14 14.89 -28.37 -12.15
C VAL A 14 13.65 -28.06 -13.00
N GLN A 15 13.23 -26.80 -12.96
CA GLN A 15 12.05 -26.32 -13.70
C GLN A 15 12.48 -25.58 -14.96
N VAL A 16 13.56 -24.79 -14.87
CA VAL A 16 14.13 -24.06 -16.01
C VAL A 16 15.64 -24.27 -16.03
N THR A 17 16.20 -24.55 -17.19
CA THR A 17 17.64 -24.46 -17.44
C THR A 17 17.89 -23.23 -18.31
N ALA A 18 18.60 -22.25 -17.77
CA ALA A 18 18.98 -21.03 -18.44
C ALA A 18 20.44 -21.08 -18.90
N GLU A 19 20.70 -20.53 -20.07
CA GLU A 19 22.06 -20.29 -20.56
C GLU A 19 22.37 -18.81 -20.37
N ILE A 20 23.25 -18.50 -19.42
CA ILE A 20 23.58 -17.14 -19.03
C ILE A 20 24.99 -16.76 -19.45
N GLU A 21 25.14 -15.52 -19.91
CA GLU A 21 26.44 -14.91 -20.15
C GLU A 21 26.80 -14.05 -18.93
N CYS A 22 27.70 -14.55 -18.09
CA CYS A 22 28.19 -13.82 -16.92
C CYS A 22 29.56 -14.35 -16.48
N ASP A 23 30.24 -13.58 -15.63
CA ASP A 23 31.46 -14.00 -14.98
C ASP A 23 31.20 -15.19 -14.03
N GLU A 24 32.08 -16.20 -14.08
CA GLU A 24 32.06 -17.34 -13.16
C GLU A 24 32.29 -16.92 -11.70
N SER A 25 32.96 -15.79 -11.47
CA SER A 25 33.17 -15.25 -10.13
C SER A 25 31.93 -14.53 -9.57
N ALA A 26 30.91 -14.25 -10.41
CA ALA A 26 29.75 -13.50 -9.99
C ALA A 26 28.98 -14.20 -8.85
N PRO A 27 28.42 -13.43 -7.89
CA PRO A 27 27.60 -13.97 -6.82
C PRO A 27 26.41 -14.78 -7.35
N TYR A 28 25.96 -15.76 -6.56
CA TYR A 28 24.82 -16.59 -6.91
C TYR A 28 23.55 -15.76 -7.22
N SER A 29 23.26 -14.74 -6.41
CA SER A 29 22.13 -13.83 -6.60
C SER A 29 22.12 -13.12 -7.96
N VAL A 30 23.30 -12.75 -8.47
CA VAL A 30 23.47 -12.12 -9.78
C VAL A 30 23.25 -13.13 -10.89
N LYS A 31 23.85 -14.33 -10.78
CA LYS A 31 23.66 -15.41 -11.75
C LYS A 31 22.20 -15.84 -11.85
N LEU A 32 21.53 -15.98 -10.70
CA LEU A 32 20.11 -16.29 -10.60
C LEU A 32 19.27 -15.18 -11.23
N GLY A 33 19.56 -13.92 -10.94
CA GLY A 33 18.89 -12.78 -11.55
C GLY A 33 19.00 -12.75 -13.08
N LEU A 34 20.19 -13.05 -13.62
CA LEU A 34 20.39 -13.18 -15.07
C LEU A 34 19.63 -14.38 -15.65
N ALA A 35 19.60 -15.51 -14.94
CA ALA A 35 18.85 -16.69 -15.34
C ALA A 35 17.35 -16.41 -15.40
N VAL A 36 16.80 -15.67 -14.43
CA VAL A 36 15.40 -15.23 -14.44
C VAL A 36 15.10 -14.31 -15.61
N LYS A 37 15.93 -13.30 -15.86
CA LYS A 37 15.77 -12.38 -17.00
C LYS A 37 15.75 -13.14 -18.33
N TRP A 38 16.63 -14.13 -18.48
CA TRP A 38 16.63 -15.03 -19.64
C TRP A 38 15.34 -15.86 -19.71
N ALA A 39 14.92 -16.45 -18.58
CA ALA A 39 13.74 -17.31 -18.50
C ALA A 39 12.46 -16.54 -18.87
N VAL A 40 12.30 -15.31 -18.38
CA VAL A 40 11.17 -14.44 -18.74
C VAL A 40 11.18 -14.08 -20.22
N LYS A 41 12.35 -13.74 -20.78
CA LYS A 41 12.49 -13.50 -22.23
C LYS A 41 12.11 -14.74 -23.05
N ALA A 42 12.39 -15.93 -22.54
CA ALA A 42 11.98 -17.20 -23.13
C ALA A 42 10.52 -17.58 -22.84
N ARG A 43 9.77 -16.73 -22.12
CA ARG A 43 8.39 -16.97 -21.66
C ARG A 43 8.26 -18.26 -20.83
N ALA A 44 9.29 -18.59 -20.07
CA ALA A 44 9.29 -19.73 -19.20
C ALA A 44 8.31 -19.51 -18.03
N ASP A 45 7.71 -20.60 -17.57
CA ASP A 45 6.88 -20.60 -16.37
C ASP A 45 7.78 -20.64 -15.12
N LEU A 46 7.67 -19.62 -14.27
CA LEU A 46 8.42 -19.47 -13.04
C LEU A 46 7.55 -19.70 -11.79
N ALA A 47 6.35 -20.29 -11.95
CA ALA A 47 5.51 -20.69 -10.83
C ALA A 47 6.30 -21.61 -9.89
N GLY A 48 6.40 -21.22 -8.62
CA GLY A 48 7.15 -21.95 -7.62
C GLY A 48 8.67 -21.90 -7.73
N ALA A 49 9.23 -21.09 -8.61
CA ALA A 49 10.67 -20.97 -8.72
C ALA A 49 11.26 -20.51 -7.37
N ASN A 50 12.39 -21.09 -6.98
CA ASN A 50 13.20 -20.58 -5.89
C ASN A 50 14.10 -19.45 -6.41
N LEU A 51 13.68 -18.22 -6.16
CA LEU A 51 14.29 -16.97 -6.57
C LEU A 51 14.73 -16.12 -5.36
N ALA A 52 14.89 -16.74 -4.19
CA ALA A 52 15.30 -16.04 -2.98
C ALA A 52 16.65 -15.32 -3.19
N ASP A 53 16.74 -14.11 -2.65
CA ASP A 53 17.90 -13.21 -2.76
C ASP A 53 18.31 -12.85 -4.21
N ALA A 54 17.50 -13.16 -5.22
CA ALA A 54 17.84 -12.89 -6.62
C ALA A 54 18.01 -11.39 -6.86
N ASN A 55 19.03 -11.01 -7.63
CA ASN A 55 19.18 -9.64 -8.07
C ASN A 55 18.37 -9.39 -9.35
N LEU A 56 17.17 -8.85 -9.16
CA LEU A 56 16.18 -8.53 -10.19
C LEU A 56 15.94 -7.03 -10.32
N ALA A 57 16.88 -6.20 -9.86
CA ALA A 57 16.77 -4.75 -9.93
C ALA A 57 16.54 -4.33 -11.39
N ARG A 58 15.49 -3.52 -11.61
CA ARG A 58 15.03 -3.05 -12.93
C ARG A 58 14.78 -4.16 -13.96
N ALA A 59 14.53 -5.39 -13.52
CA ALA A 59 14.19 -6.48 -14.44
C ALA A 59 12.84 -6.20 -15.10
N ASP A 60 12.70 -6.60 -16.37
CA ASP A 60 11.40 -6.70 -17.01
C ASP A 60 10.80 -8.07 -16.73
N LEU A 61 9.77 -8.08 -15.88
CA LEU A 61 9.02 -9.22 -15.41
C LEU A 61 7.52 -9.03 -15.71
N ALA A 62 7.18 -8.11 -16.63
CA ALA A 62 5.80 -7.77 -16.93
C ALA A 62 5.03 -9.00 -17.44
N GLY A 63 3.89 -9.29 -16.81
CA GLY A 63 3.07 -10.47 -17.11
C GLY A 63 3.72 -11.83 -16.81
N ALA A 64 4.86 -11.88 -16.09
CA ALA A 64 5.50 -13.13 -15.74
C ALA A 64 4.61 -13.97 -14.80
N ASN A 65 4.65 -15.30 -14.95
CA ASN A 65 4.00 -16.23 -14.03
C ASN A 65 4.96 -16.59 -12.89
N LEU A 66 4.71 -16.06 -11.70
CA LEU A 66 5.51 -16.22 -10.48
C LEU A 66 4.65 -16.74 -9.30
N VAL A 67 3.53 -17.40 -9.60
CA VAL A 67 2.62 -17.95 -8.59
C VAL A 67 3.39 -18.84 -7.60
N GLY A 68 3.28 -18.52 -6.31
CA GLY A 68 3.94 -19.24 -5.23
C GLY A 68 5.48 -19.22 -5.27
N ALA A 69 6.11 -18.46 -6.16
CA ALA A 69 7.56 -18.34 -6.23
C ALA A 69 8.15 -17.86 -4.89
N ASP A 70 9.36 -18.30 -4.59
CA ASP A 70 10.12 -17.77 -3.46
C ASP A 70 10.95 -16.60 -3.92
N LEU A 71 10.60 -15.38 -3.51
CA LEU A 71 11.29 -14.12 -3.79
C LEU A 71 11.71 -13.44 -2.48
N ALA A 72 11.81 -14.19 -1.39
CA ALA A 72 12.24 -13.66 -0.10
C ALA A 72 13.62 -12.98 -0.24
N GLY A 73 13.75 -11.77 0.29
CA GLY A 73 14.97 -10.97 0.21
C GLY A 73 15.41 -10.58 -1.21
N ALA A 74 14.59 -10.81 -2.23
CA ALA A 74 14.96 -10.49 -3.60
C ALA A 74 15.09 -8.97 -3.81
N TYR A 75 16.09 -8.56 -4.59
CA TYR A 75 16.31 -7.16 -4.94
C TYR A 75 15.52 -6.84 -6.20
N LEU A 76 14.36 -6.21 -6.07
CA LEU A 76 13.40 -5.88 -7.13
C LEU A 76 13.21 -4.37 -7.31
N ALA A 77 14.10 -3.54 -6.74
CA ALA A 77 14.02 -2.08 -6.84
C ALA A 77 13.89 -1.63 -8.30
N GLY A 78 12.84 -0.85 -8.59
CA GLY A 78 12.50 -0.36 -9.91
C GLY A 78 12.18 -1.43 -10.96
N ALA A 79 11.89 -2.67 -10.57
CA ALA A 79 11.49 -3.73 -11.49
C ALA A 79 10.14 -3.44 -12.15
N TYR A 80 9.95 -3.94 -13.38
CA TYR A 80 8.69 -3.84 -14.12
C TYR A 80 7.92 -5.15 -13.95
N LEU A 81 6.88 -5.13 -13.12
CA LEU A 81 6.03 -6.27 -12.73
C LEU A 81 4.56 -6.02 -13.10
N ALA A 82 4.27 -5.07 -13.98
CA ALA A 82 2.91 -4.74 -14.39
C ALA A 82 2.20 -5.99 -14.92
N GLY A 83 1.02 -6.30 -14.35
CA GLY A 83 0.23 -7.48 -14.67
C GLY A 83 0.89 -8.84 -14.38
N ALA A 84 2.03 -8.88 -13.67
CA ALA A 84 2.66 -10.15 -13.28
C ALA A 84 1.74 -10.91 -12.31
N ASN A 85 1.80 -12.24 -12.36
CA ASN A 85 1.06 -13.10 -11.44
C ASN A 85 1.98 -13.58 -10.31
N LEU A 86 1.81 -12.98 -9.14
CA LEU A 86 2.54 -13.22 -7.90
C LEU A 86 1.60 -13.77 -6.80
N ALA A 87 0.47 -14.36 -7.18
CA ALA A 87 -0.46 -14.95 -6.21
C ALA A 87 0.27 -15.99 -5.34
N ASP A 88 0.06 -15.94 -4.03
CA ASP A 88 0.72 -16.78 -3.01
C ASP A 88 2.26 -16.73 -3.01
N ALA A 89 2.89 -15.80 -3.74
CA ALA A 89 4.35 -15.66 -3.77
C ALA A 89 4.88 -15.21 -2.41
N ASN A 90 6.09 -15.65 -2.07
CA ASN A 90 6.79 -15.20 -0.88
C ASN A 90 7.75 -14.07 -1.23
N LEU A 91 7.39 -12.83 -0.87
CA LEU A 91 8.15 -11.59 -1.08
C LEU A 91 8.57 -10.96 0.25
N ALA A 92 8.65 -11.75 1.33
CA ALA A 92 9.10 -11.26 2.63
C ALA A 92 10.50 -10.64 2.53
N ASP A 93 10.70 -9.51 3.19
CA ASP A 93 11.96 -8.75 3.19
C ASP A 93 12.45 -8.32 1.78
N ALA A 94 11.62 -8.44 0.73
CA ALA A 94 12.02 -8.08 -0.62
C ALA A 94 12.10 -6.55 -0.79
N ASP A 95 13.06 -6.09 -1.57
CA ASP A 95 13.20 -4.66 -1.91
C ASP A 95 12.49 -4.37 -3.24
N LEU A 96 11.29 -3.81 -3.18
CA LEU A 96 10.42 -3.43 -4.30
C LEU A 96 10.31 -1.90 -4.46
N ALA A 97 11.24 -1.12 -3.88
CA ALA A 97 11.18 0.34 -3.95
C ALA A 97 11.07 0.85 -5.38
N GLY A 98 10.06 1.69 -5.65
CA GLY A 98 9.78 2.26 -6.97
C GLY A 98 9.45 1.23 -8.06
N ALA A 99 9.15 -0.02 -7.71
CA ALA A 99 8.75 -1.03 -8.68
C ALA A 99 7.38 -0.70 -9.28
N ASN A 100 7.17 -1.08 -10.54
CA ASN A 100 5.88 -0.98 -11.20
C ASN A 100 5.13 -2.31 -11.08
N LEU A 101 4.14 -2.36 -10.21
CA LEU A 101 3.24 -3.49 -9.94
C LEU A 101 1.80 -3.17 -10.40
N ALA A 102 1.61 -2.21 -11.31
CA ALA A 102 0.28 -1.81 -11.75
C ALA A 102 -0.49 -3.01 -12.33
N GLY A 103 -1.66 -3.28 -11.76
CA GLY A 103 -2.52 -4.41 -12.11
C GLY A 103 -1.92 -5.80 -11.84
N ALA A 104 -0.85 -5.91 -11.05
CA ALA A 104 -0.28 -7.20 -10.67
C ALA A 104 -1.25 -8.00 -9.78
N TYR A 105 -1.18 -9.33 -9.87
CA TYR A 105 -1.95 -10.25 -9.03
C TYR A 105 -1.10 -10.69 -7.85
N LEU A 106 -1.41 -10.22 -6.64
CA LEU A 106 -0.70 -10.46 -5.39
C LEU A 106 -1.62 -11.04 -4.31
N ALA A 107 -2.76 -11.62 -4.70
CA ALA A 107 -3.69 -12.23 -3.76
C ALA A 107 -2.97 -13.31 -2.93
N GLY A 108 -3.12 -13.24 -1.61
CA GLY A 108 -2.46 -14.15 -0.66
C GLY A 108 -0.94 -14.05 -0.58
N ALA A 109 -0.29 -13.14 -1.31
CA ALA A 109 1.15 -13.00 -1.30
C ALA A 109 1.66 -12.58 0.10
N ASN A 110 2.85 -13.07 0.46
CA ASN A 110 3.53 -12.67 1.68
C ASN A 110 4.52 -11.54 1.38
N LEU A 111 4.19 -10.31 1.78
CA LEU A 111 4.98 -9.09 1.64
C LEU A 111 5.39 -8.54 3.01
N ALA A 112 5.51 -9.41 4.03
CA ALA A 112 5.93 -8.99 5.36
C ALA A 112 7.31 -8.32 5.30
N ASP A 113 7.42 -7.16 5.95
CA ASP A 113 8.64 -6.35 6.04
C ASP A 113 9.25 -5.97 4.67
N ALA A 114 8.48 -6.10 3.58
CA ALA A 114 8.92 -5.72 2.24
C ALA A 114 8.99 -4.20 2.10
N ASN A 115 9.96 -3.73 1.32
CA ASN A 115 10.07 -2.32 0.97
C ASN A 115 9.34 -2.03 -0.35
N LEU A 116 8.17 -1.41 -0.28
CA LEU A 116 7.34 -0.97 -1.40
C LEU A 116 7.27 0.56 -1.51
N ALA A 117 8.23 1.28 -0.90
CA ALA A 117 8.27 2.73 -0.95
C ALA A 117 8.22 3.24 -2.41
N ASP A 118 7.37 4.22 -2.67
CA ASP A 118 7.12 4.81 -3.99
C ASP A 118 6.73 3.80 -5.11
N ALA A 119 6.34 2.57 -4.78
CA ALA A 119 5.93 1.59 -5.77
C ALA A 119 4.56 1.93 -6.39
N ASP A 120 4.39 1.61 -7.68
CA ASP A 120 3.09 1.74 -8.36
C ASP A 120 2.30 0.44 -8.24
N LEU A 121 1.28 0.43 -7.39
CA LEU A 121 0.35 -0.67 -7.14
C LEU A 121 -1.05 -0.35 -7.66
N ALA A 122 -1.17 0.55 -8.65
CA ALA A 122 -2.47 0.94 -9.20
C ALA A 122 -3.27 -0.29 -9.64
N ARG A 123 -4.48 -0.45 -9.09
CA ARG A 123 -5.38 -1.57 -9.42
C ARG A 123 -4.77 -2.97 -9.21
N ALA A 124 -3.71 -3.09 -8.41
CA ALA A 124 -3.18 -4.39 -8.03
C ALA A 124 -4.20 -5.14 -7.15
N ASP A 125 -4.21 -6.46 -7.26
CA ASP A 125 -4.99 -7.34 -6.39
C ASP A 125 -4.11 -7.83 -5.23
N LEU A 126 -4.28 -7.24 -4.06
CA LEU A 126 -3.61 -7.58 -2.80
C LEU A 126 -4.59 -8.25 -1.82
N ALA A 127 -5.68 -8.86 -2.30
CA ALA A 127 -6.68 -9.47 -1.44
C ALA A 127 -6.04 -10.56 -0.56
N GLY A 128 -6.23 -10.43 0.76
CA GLY A 128 -5.66 -11.32 1.77
C GLY A 128 -4.13 -11.32 1.88
N ALA A 129 -3.42 -10.40 1.21
CA ALA A 129 -1.97 -10.33 1.27
C ALA A 129 -1.49 -9.99 2.69
N ASN A 130 -0.32 -10.53 3.05
CA ASN A 130 0.33 -10.22 4.32
C ASN A 130 1.34 -9.07 4.13
N LEU A 131 1.03 -7.89 4.63
CA LEU A 131 1.83 -6.66 4.52
C LEU A 131 2.28 -6.16 5.91
N VAL A 132 2.45 -7.07 6.88
CA VAL A 132 2.88 -6.71 8.24
C VAL A 132 4.24 -6.03 8.15
N GLY A 133 4.37 -4.86 8.77
CA GLY A 133 5.63 -4.10 8.81
C GLY A 133 6.13 -3.58 7.46
N ALA A 134 5.37 -3.77 6.37
CA ALA A 134 5.79 -3.35 5.04
C ALA A 134 5.90 -1.81 4.95
N ASP A 135 6.91 -1.33 4.25
CA ASP A 135 7.06 0.09 3.92
C ASP A 135 6.32 0.39 2.61
N LEU A 136 5.21 1.11 2.67
CA LEU A 136 4.38 1.58 1.55
C LEU A 136 4.41 3.11 1.48
N ALA A 137 5.42 3.78 2.05
CA ALA A 137 5.50 5.24 2.05
C ALA A 137 5.50 5.77 0.61
N GLY A 138 4.61 6.72 0.31
CA GLY A 138 4.45 7.29 -1.03
C GLY A 138 3.89 6.34 -2.10
N ALA A 139 3.57 5.09 -1.76
CA ALA A 139 3.12 4.10 -2.74
C ALA A 139 1.78 4.50 -3.39
N TYR A 140 1.63 4.19 -4.68
CA TYR A 140 0.45 4.51 -5.46
C TYR A 140 -0.51 3.30 -5.51
N LEU A 141 -1.54 3.31 -4.66
CA LEU A 141 -2.50 2.22 -4.45
C LEU A 141 -3.88 2.53 -5.05
N ALA A 142 -3.96 3.43 -6.03
CA ALA A 142 -5.24 3.88 -6.58
C ALA A 142 -6.06 2.71 -7.13
N GLY A 143 -7.25 2.50 -6.57
CA GLY A 143 -8.15 1.41 -6.95
C GLY A 143 -7.61 0.00 -6.69
N ALA A 144 -6.56 -0.17 -5.88
CA ALA A 144 -6.06 -1.48 -5.49
C ALA A 144 -7.08 -2.22 -4.61
N ASP A 145 -7.12 -3.55 -4.71
CA ASP A 145 -7.91 -4.40 -3.83
C ASP A 145 -7.04 -4.89 -2.66
N LEU A 146 -7.36 -4.47 -1.44
CA LEU A 146 -6.71 -4.82 -0.18
C LEU A 146 -7.69 -5.57 0.74
N ALA A 147 -8.74 -6.20 0.19
CA ALA A 147 -9.75 -6.90 0.97
C ALA A 147 -9.09 -7.93 1.90
N GLY A 148 -9.32 -7.84 3.21
CA GLY A 148 -8.77 -8.76 4.19
C GLY A 148 -7.25 -8.75 4.32
N ALA A 149 -6.55 -7.81 3.67
CA ALA A 149 -5.09 -7.71 3.77
C ALA A 149 -4.65 -7.38 5.20
N ASN A 150 -3.49 -7.89 5.59
CA ASN A 150 -2.92 -7.70 6.93
C ASN A 150 -1.82 -6.64 6.90
N LEU A 151 -2.14 -5.40 7.28
CA LEU A 151 -1.27 -4.23 7.23
C LEU A 151 -0.77 -3.82 8.63
N VAL A 152 -0.63 -4.76 9.57
CA VAL A 152 -0.24 -4.42 10.95
C VAL A 152 1.15 -3.78 10.94
N GLY A 153 1.26 -2.58 11.52
CA GLY A 153 2.53 -1.85 11.59
C GLY A 153 3.09 -1.39 10.24
N ALA A 154 2.33 -1.52 9.14
CA ALA A 154 2.77 -1.05 7.83
C ALA A 154 2.88 0.49 7.80
N ASP A 155 3.86 1.02 7.07
CA ASP A 155 3.99 2.46 6.85
C ASP A 155 3.32 2.88 5.54
N LEU A 156 2.18 3.54 5.59
CA LEU A 156 1.48 4.11 4.43
C LEU A 156 1.58 5.64 4.38
N ALA A 157 2.61 6.24 5.00
CA ALA A 157 2.77 7.69 4.99
C ALA A 157 2.78 8.25 3.56
N GLY A 158 1.90 9.20 3.27
CA GLY A 158 1.77 9.81 1.93
C GLY A 158 1.30 8.87 0.82
N ALA A 159 0.90 7.64 1.13
CA ALA A 159 0.41 6.69 0.14
C ALA A 159 -0.90 7.16 -0.50
N TYR A 160 -1.11 6.86 -1.77
CA TYR A 160 -2.29 7.27 -2.53
C TYR A 160 -3.28 6.10 -2.69
N LEU A 161 -4.25 6.00 -1.79
CA LEU A 161 -5.27 4.93 -1.72
C LEU A 161 -6.61 5.35 -2.35
N ALA A 162 -6.63 6.31 -3.25
CA ALA A 162 -7.88 6.81 -3.81
C ALA A 162 -8.66 5.67 -4.50
N GLY A 163 -9.88 5.41 -4.02
CA GLY A 163 -10.74 4.33 -4.52
C GLY A 163 -10.28 2.90 -4.16
N ALA A 164 -9.26 2.73 -3.32
CA ALA A 164 -8.80 1.41 -2.89
C ALA A 164 -9.86 0.68 -2.04
N TYR A 165 -9.88 -0.64 -2.11
CA TYR A 165 -10.84 -1.49 -1.40
C TYR A 165 -10.18 -2.19 -0.22
N LEU A 166 -10.37 -1.68 1.00
CA LEU A 166 -9.78 -2.19 2.24
C LEU A 166 -10.79 -2.93 3.13
N ALA A 167 -11.80 -3.58 2.54
CA ALA A 167 -12.83 -4.25 3.33
C ALA A 167 -12.23 -5.35 4.21
N GLY A 168 -12.45 -5.28 5.53
CA GLY A 168 -11.90 -6.25 6.48
C GLY A 168 -10.38 -6.21 6.65
N ALA A 169 -9.67 -5.23 6.09
CA ALA A 169 -8.22 -5.12 6.24
C ALA A 169 -7.80 -4.82 7.68
N ASN A 170 -6.69 -5.40 8.13
CA ASN A 170 -6.15 -5.17 9.46
C ASN A 170 -5.12 -4.04 9.43
N LEU A 171 -5.46 -2.85 9.92
CA LEU A 171 -4.60 -1.65 9.92
C LEU A 171 -4.07 -1.33 11.32
N ALA A 172 -3.99 -2.32 12.22
CA ALA A 172 -3.52 -2.07 13.58
C ALA A 172 -2.08 -1.55 13.56
N ASP A 173 -1.87 -0.41 14.23
CA ASP A 173 -0.56 0.26 14.31
C ASP A 173 0.03 0.71 12.96
N ALA A 174 -0.75 0.66 11.87
CA ALA A 174 -0.33 1.18 10.58
C ALA A 174 -0.20 2.72 10.62
N ASN A 175 0.83 3.25 9.99
CA ASN A 175 1.03 4.69 9.82
C ASN A 175 0.28 5.17 8.57
N LEU A 176 -0.69 6.06 8.72
CA LEU A 176 -1.48 6.63 7.60
C LEU A 176 -1.27 8.14 7.49
N ALA A 177 -0.14 8.66 8.00
CA ALA A 177 0.13 10.09 7.97
C ALA A 177 0.07 10.63 6.54
N ASP A 178 -0.81 11.61 6.30
CA ASP A 178 -0.97 12.30 5.03
C ASP A 178 -1.31 11.37 3.82
N ALA A 179 -1.80 10.15 4.09
CA ALA A 179 -2.28 9.23 3.05
C ALA A 179 -3.60 9.72 2.43
N ASP A 180 -3.73 9.63 1.09
CA ASP A 180 -4.98 9.98 0.40
C ASP A 180 -5.92 8.77 0.33
N LEU A 181 -6.95 8.78 1.17
CA LEU A 181 -7.98 7.74 1.23
C LEU A 181 -9.29 8.18 0.56
N ALA A 182 -9.24 9.13 -0.39
CA ALA A 182 -10.42 9.61 -1.09
C ALA A 182 -11.19 8.46 -1.76
N ARG A 183 -12.45 8.26 -1.36
CA ARG A 183 -13.33 7.19 -1.87
C ARG A 183 -12.84 5.77 -1.59
N ALA A 184 -11.85 5.58 -0.71
CA ALA A 184 -11.47 4.25 -0.26
C ALA A 184 -12.63 3.57 0.49
N TYR A 185 -12.78 2.25 0.31
CA TYR A 185 -13.82 1.46 0.97
C TYR A 185 -13.23 0.68 2.14
N LEU A 186 -13.57 1.07 3.37
CA LEU A 186 -12.92 0.60 4.61
C LEU A 186 -13.86 -0.22 5.50
N ALA A 187 -14.93 -0.78 4.96
CA ALA A 187 -15.91 -1.50 5.78
C ALA A 187 -15.27 -2.67 6.52
N GLY A 188 -15.31 -2.66 7.85
CA GLY A 188 -14.72 -3.72 8.68
C GLY A 188 -13.19 -3.64 8.85
N ALA A 189 -12.52 -2.60 8.34
CA ALA A 189 -11.10 -2.38 8.61
C ALA A 189 -10.87 -1.93 10.07
N ASN A 190 -9.82 -2.41 10.73
CA ASN A 190 -9.64 -2.21 12.18
C ASN A 190 -8.59 -1.11 12.56
N ARG A 191 -8.71 -0.60 13.80
CA ARG A 191 -7.61 -0.11 14.68
C ARG A 191 -6.60 0.97 14.24
N ILE A 192 -6.99 1.97 13.45
CA ILE A 192 -6.20 3.21 13.35
C ILE A 192 -6.23 3.98 14.70
N ASN A 193 -5.07 4.27 15.28
CA ASN A 193 -4.84 4.72 16.66
C ASN A 193 -5.55 6.04 17.07
N ASP A 194 -5.72 6.26 18.38
CA ASP A 194 -6.94 6.80 19.01
C ASP A 194 -6.92 8.29 19.44
N ARG A 195 -6.04 9.13 18.86
CA ARG A 195 -5.98 10.57 19.24
C ARG A 195 -5.85 11.57 18.09
N ILE A 196 -5.08 11.25 17.04
CA ILE A 196 -5.03 12.01 15.79
C ILE A 196 -5.09 10.97 14.69
N ILE A 197 -6.14 11.07 13.88
CA ILE A 197 -6.70 9.89 13.25
C ILE A 197 -6.72 9.97 11.73
N ASP A 198 -6.72 11.19 11.22
CA ASP A 198 -6.76 11.50 9.81
C ASP A 198 -6.28 12.95 9.64
N GLY A 199 -5.53 13.20 8.57
CA GLY A 199 -4.90 14.48 8.28
C GLY A 199 -5.18 14.87 6.84
N GLY A 200 -6.00 15.91 6.65
CA GLY A 200 -6.22 16.47 5.31
C GLY A 200 -5.30 17.66 5.11
N LEU A 201 -4.48 17.63 4.06
CA LEU A 201 -3.69 18.78 3.65
C LEU A 201 -4.34 19.42 2.42
N ARG A 202 -4.70 20.69 2.55
CA ARG A 202 -5.19 21.48 1.41
C ARG A 202 -4.00 21.98 0.58
N SER A 203 -4.22 22.28 -0.71
CA SER A 203 -3.16 22.69 -1.64
C SER A 203 -2.39 23.96 -1.23
N ASP A 204 -2.93 24.77 -0.32
CA ASP A 204 -2.28 25.94 0.27
C ASP A 204 -1.50 25.64 1.57
N GLY A 205 -1.31 24.36 1.90
CA GLY A 205 -0.62 23.91 3.11
C GLY A 205 -1.47 23.95 4.38
N TYR A 206 -2.78 24.25 4.26
CA TYR A 206 -3.66 24.30 5.43
C TYR A 206 -4.02 22.89 5.91
N ARG A 207 -3.61 22.55 7.14
CA ARG A 207 -3.79 21.22 7.73
C ARG A 207 -5.09 21.11 8.52
N PHE A 208 -5.80 20.02 8.25
CA PHE A 208 -6.97 19.55 8.98
C PHE A 208 -6.60 18.27 9.71
N LEU A 209 -7.14 18.05 10.91
CA LEU A 209 -6.94 16.83 11.68
C LEU A 209 -8.27 16.34 12.26
N LEU A 210 -8.52 15.04 12.20
CA LEU A 210 -9.56 14.40 12.99
C LEU A 210 -8.99 14.02 14.36
N THR A 211 -9.54 14.60 15.43
CA THR A 211 -9.09 14.33 16.80
C THR A 211 -10.21 13.68 17.61
N ARG A 212 -9.89 12.59 18.30
CA ARG A 212 -10.80 11.96 19.25
C ARG A 212 -10.71 12.67 20.60
N THR A 213 -11.83 13.09 21.16
CA THR A 213 -11.89 13.85 22.42
C THR A 213 -12.33 13.02 23.60
N GLU A 214 -13.23 12.07 23.37
CA GLU A 214 -13.77 11.14 24.38
C GLU A 214 -13.96 9.75 23.77
N PRO A 215 -14.27 8.71 24.58
CA PRO A 215 -14.63 7.39 24.05
C PRO A 215 -15.82 7.45 23.09
N GLY A 216 -15.53 7.32 21.79
CA GLY A 216 -16.55 7.32 20.73
C GLY A 216 -16.94 8.70 20.20
N GLU A 217 -16.22 9.79 20.53
CA GLU A 217 -16.50 11.13 20.00
C GLU A 217 -15.30 11.81 19.34
N PHE A 218 -15.56 12.62 18.31
CA PHE A 218 -14.51 13.28 17.53
C PHE A 218 -14.78 14.77 17.24
N ARG A 219 -13.69 15.51 16.94
CA ARG A 219 -13.66 16.89 16.43
C ARG A 219 -12.81 17.00 15.15
N VAL A 220 -13.02 18.08 14.42
CA VAL A 220 -12.18 18.49 13.29
C VAL A 220 -11.33 19.67 13.75
N LYS A 221 -10.00 19.52 13.78
CA LYS A 221 -9.08 20.62 14.04
C LYS A 221 -8.59 21.18 12.71
N ALA A 222 -8.63 22.50 12.55
CA ALA A 222 -8.10 23.15 11.36
C ALA A 222 -7.24 24.35 11.78
N GLY A 223 -5.93 24.26 11.54
CA GLY A 223 -4.95 25.16 12.14
C GLY A 223 -5.00 25.12 13.68
N CYS A 224 -5.19 26.28 14.31
CA CYS A 224 -5.27 26.43 15.77
C CYS A 224 -6.69 26.30 16.34
N ARG A 225 -7.71 26.04 15.51
CA ARG A 225 -9.11 25.98 15.94
C ARG A 225 -9.62 24.54 15.92
N ASN A 226 -10.39 24.19 16.95
CA ASN A 226 -11.17 22.97 17.00
C ASN A 226 -12.61 23.28 16.60
N PHE A 227 -13.18 22.46 15.74
CA PHE A 227 -14.54 22.55 15.26
C PHE A 227 -15.29 21.27 15.58
N THR A 228 -16.56 21.40 15.99
CA THR A 228 -17.53 20.31 15.84
C THR A 228 -17.82 20.09 14.34
N VAL A 229 -18.44 18.95 14.00
CA VAL A 229 -18.82 18.66 12.60
C VAL A 229 -19.79 19.68 12.03
N LYS A 230 -20.69 20.22 12.87
CA LYS A 230 -21.68 21.22 12.46
C LYS A 230 -20.99 22.56 12.20
N GLU A 231 -20.12 23.00 13.11
CA GLU A 231 -19.34 24.23 12.94
C GLU A 231 -18.39 24.14 11.76
N ALA A 232 -17.76 22.98 11.56
CA ALA A 232 -16.95 22.71 10.39
C ALA A 232 -17.75 22.99 9.10
N LYS A 233 -18.88 22.30 8.92
CA LYS A 233 -19.73 22.48 7.73
C LYS A 233 -20.16 23.93 7.53
N ALA A 234 -20.67 24.58 8.58
CA ALA A 234 -21.11 25.97 8.51
C ALA A 234 -19.96 26.95 8.20
N HIS A 235 -18.85 26.84 8.92
CA HIS A 235 -17.69 27.71 8.76
C HIS A 235 -17.16 27.67 7.33
N TRP A 236 -17.09 26.50 6.72
CA TRP A 236 -16.54 26.35 5.38
C TRP A 236 -17.55 26.59 4.26
N ASP A 237 -18.85 26.36 4.48
CA ASP A 237 -19.86 26.79 3.51
C ASP A 237 -19.99 28.32 3.46
N ASP A 238 -19.79 29.02 4.59
CA ASP A 238 -19.82 30.49 4.65
C ASP A 238 -18.52 31.16 4.17
N THR A 239 -17.36 30.60 4.52
CA THR A 239 -16.06 31.23 4.17
C THR A 239 -15.55 30.86 2.78
N ARG A 240 -16.03 29.76 2.18
CA ARG A 240 -15.57 29.22 0.90
C ARG A 240 -16.72 28.59 0.10
N PRO A 241 -17.40 29.36 -0.77
CA PRO A 241 -18.55 28.89 -1.54
C PRO A 241 -18.26 27.67 -2.42
N LYS A 242 -19.33 27.03 -2.90
CA LYS A 242 -19.24 25.88 -3.80
C LYS A 242 -18.79 26.30 -5.20
N GLY A 243 -17.84 25.57 -5.78
CA GLY A 243 -17.25 25.89 -7.09
C GLY A 243 -15.93 26.68 -7.03
N GLU A 244 -15.44 27.01 -5.83
CA GLU A 244 -14.06 27.48 -5.64
C GLU A 244 -13.11 26.28 -5.38
N PRO A 245 -11.92 26.23 -6.01
CA PRO A 245 -10.99 25.10 -5.87
C PRO A 245 -10.68 24.72 -4.41
N LEU A 246 -10.32 25.71 -3.59
CA LEU A 246 -10.02 25.48 -2.17
C LEU A 246 -11.27 25.08 -1.35
N GLY A 247 -12.46 25.54 -1.75
CA GLY A 247 -13.72 25.18 -1.12
C GLY A 247 -14.08 23.72 -1.39
N ASP A 248 -13.89 23.26 -2.62
CA ASP A 248 -14.16 21.89 -3.03
C ASP A 248 -13.14 20.91 -2.42
N GLU A 249 -11.86 21.29 -2.33
CA GLU A 249 -10.84 20.56 -1.57
C GLU A 249 -11.21 20.43 -0.08
N THR A 250 -11.63 21.53 0.54
CA THR A 250 -12.03 21.52 1.96
C THR A 250 -13.22 20.59 2.20
N ARG A 251 -14.22 20.60 1.30
CA ARG A 251 -15.37 19.68 1.37
C ARG A 251 -14.96 18.23 1.19
N LEU A 252 -14.02 17.95 0.30
CA LEU A 252 -13.50 16.60 0.07
C LEU A 252 -12.79 16.09 1.33
N ILE A 253 -11.92 16.89 1.92
CA ILE A 253 -11.20 16.60 3.16
C ILE A 253 -12.18 16.31 4.31
N ILE A 254 -13.18 17.18 4.53
CA ILE A 254 -14.17 16.98 5.59
C ILE A 254 -15.03 15.74 5.33
N LYS A 255 -15.43 15.51 4.08
CA LYS A 255 -16.21 14.32 3.72
C LYS A 255 -15.43 13.05 3.98
N HIS A 256 -14.13 13.06 3.69
CA HIS A 256 -13.20 11.98 3.98
C HIS A 256 -13.13 11.72 5.50
N MET A 257 -12.81 12.76 6.27
CA MET A 257 -12.75 12.73 7.74
C MET A 257 -14.03 12.19 8.40
N LEU A 258 -15.20 12.58 7.89
CA LEU A 258 -16.49 12.08 8.39
C LEU A 258 -16.74 10.62 8.03
N ALA A 259 -16.30 10.17 6.85
CA ALA A 259 -16.37 8.77 6.48
C ALA A 259 -15.49 7.93 7.43
N VAL A 260 -14.26 8.38 7.69
CA VAL A 260 -13.34 7.75 8.66
C VAL A 260 -13.96 7.66 10.05
N ALA A 261 -14.57 8.74 10.55
CA ALA A 261 -15.24 8.73 11.86
C ALA A 261 -16.44 7.78 11.91
N LYS A 262 -17.26 7.74 10.84
CA LYS A 262 -18.43 6.86 10.74
C LYS A 262 -18.04 5.38 10.76
N LEU A 263 -16.97 5.02 10.05
CA LEU A 263 -16.45 3.64 10.02
C LEU A 263 -16.01 3.16 11.41
N ARG A 264 -15.60 4.09 12.28
CA ARG A 264 -15.17 3.80 13.65
C ARG A 264 -16.30 3.83 14.67
N GLY A 265 -17.54 4.03 14.24
CA GLY A 265 -18.69 4.18 15.12
C GLY A 265 -18.64 5.44 15.98
N TRP A 266 -17.82 6.43 15.60
CA TRP A 266 -17.69 7.66 16.37
C TRP A 266 -18.79 8.65 16.02
N LYS A 267 -19.28 9.30 17.06
CA LYS A 267 -20.28 10.34 16.95
C LYS A 267 -19.59 11.71 16.93
N PRO A 268 -20.11 12.66 16.15
CA PRO A 268 -19.68 14.04 16.28
C PRO A 268 -19.83 14.49 17.73
N LEU A 269 -18.84 15.19 18.26
CA LEU A 269 -18.96 15.76 19.61
C LEU A 269 -20.20 16.68 19.69
N SER A 270 -21.00 16.49 20.74
CA SER A 270 -22.18 17.33 21.00
C SER A 270 -21.82 18.78 21.35
N GLU A 271 -22.70 19.74 21.05
CA GLU A 271 -22.48 21.17 21.35
C GLU A 271 -22.28 21.43 22.87
N ALA A 272 -22.98 20.67 23.72
CA ALA A 272 -22.84 20.76 25.17
C ALA A 272 -21.47 20.24 25.68
N ALA A 273 -20.96 19.16 25.09
CA ALA A 273 -19.63 18.63 25.42
C ALA A 273 -18.49 19.46 24.81
N ALA A 274 -18.77 20.19 23.71
CA ALA A 274 -17.80 21.08 23.07
C ALA A 274 -17.37 22.25 23.98
N GLN A 275 -18.34 22.87 24.68
CA GLN A 275 -18.13 24.02 25.57
C GLN A 275 -17.43 23.66 26.88
N ALA A 276 -17.53 22.41 27.35
CA ALA A 276 -16.87 21.96 28.59
C ALA A 276 -15.39 21.60 28.40
N ALA A 277 -14.95 21.39 27.16
CA ALA A 277 -13.58 20.99 26.79
C ALA A 277 -12.88 22.05 25.90
N ALA A 278 -13.22 23.32 26.11
CA ALA A 278 -12.55 24.51 25.58
C ALA A 278 -11.91 25.29 26.74
#